data_AF-A0A918D722-F1
#
_entry.id   AF-A0A918D722-F1
#
_cell.length_a   1.000
_cell.length_b   1.000
_cell.length_c   1.000
_cell.angle_alpha   90.00
_cell.angle_beta   90.00
_cell.angle_gamma   90.00
#
_symmetry.space_group_name_H-M   'P 1'
#
loop_
_entity.id
_entity.type
_entity.pdbx_description
1 polymer ?
#
loop_
_entity_poly.entity_id
_entity_poly.type
_entity_poly.pdbx_seq_one_letter_code
_entity_poly.pdbx_strand_id
1 'polypeptide(L)' 'MGLYRIYRELHRVGTTTVGSGQDRNGHSSYIAACGTEDCGWSSSYDTYAAAMVAAQGHRCPVR' A
#
# COMPACT_ATOMS: atom_id res chain seq x y z
N MET A 1 -15.47 -11.30 14.34
CA MET A 1 -15.00 -9.91 14.47
C MET A 1 -13.82 -9.71 13.53
N GLY A 2 -13.98 -8.92 12.47
CA GLY A 2 -12.95 -8.72 11.44
C GLY A 2 -11.70 -8.05 12.00
N LEU A 3 -10.53 -8.58 11.64
CA LEU A 3 -9.23 -8.03 12.00
C LEU A 3 -9.08 -6.65 11.34
N TYR A 4 -9.24 -5.59 12.12
CA TYR A 4 -8.84 -4.26 11.67
C TYR A 4 -7.31 -4.27 11.55
N ARG A 5 -6.79 -4.39 10.33
CA ARG A 5 -5.35 -4.16 10.07
C ARG A 5 -5.14 -2.67 10.10
N ILE A 6 -4.46 -2.18 11.14
CA ILE A 6 -4.05 -0.79 11.20
C ILE A 6 -2.85 -0.65 10.28
N TYR A 7 -3.05 0.04 9.16
CA TYR A 7 -1.96 0.40 8.26
C TYR A 7 -1.38 1.73 8.70
N ARG A 8 -0.07 1.77 8.91
CA ARG A 8 0.67 3.01 9.11
C ARG A 8 1.30 3.42 7.78
N GLU A 9 1.14 4.68 7.40
CA GLU A 9 1.85 5.24 6.24
C GLU A 9 3.36 5.14 6.49
N LEU A 10 4.08 4.52 5.54
CA LEU A 10 5.53 4.37 5.59
C LEU A 10 6.23 5.28 4.58
N HIS A 11 5.70 5.34 3.36
CA HIS A 11 6.34 6.05 2.27
C HIS A 11 5.30 6.55 1.26
N ARG A 12 5.61 7.66 0.59
CA ARG A 12 4.81 8.15 -0.54
C ARG A 12 5.71 8.26 -1.77
N VAL A 13 5.27 7.66 -2.87
CA VAL A 13 5.93 7.65 -4.17
C VAL A 13 4.98 8.28 -5.18
N GLY A 14 5.21 9.56 -5.50
CA GLY A 14 4.28 10.34 -6.32
C GLY A 14 2.89 10.44 -5.66
N THR A 15 1.86 9.98 -6.37
CA THR A 15 0.48 9.90 -5.86
C THR A 15 0.19 8.61 -5.09
N THR A 16 1.13 7.68 -5.03
CA THR A 16 0.94 6.38 -4.38
C THR A 16 1.49 6.39 -2.96
N THR A 17 0.70 5.99 -1.99
CA THR A 17 1.13 5.75 -0.60
C THR A 17 1.39 4.27 -0.39
N VAL A 18 2.52 3.95 0.25
CA VAL A 18 2.87 2.64 0.78
C VAL A 18 2.66 2.64 2.28
N GLY A 19 1.85 1.70 2.76
CA GLY A 19 1.62 1.46 4.18
C GLY A 19 2.07 0.07 4.61
N SER A 20 2.20 -0.14 5.92
CA SER A 20 2.38 -1.46 6.52
C SER A 20 1.38 -1.71 7.62
N GLY A 21 0.85 -2.92 7.69
CA GLY A 21 0.06 -3.42 8.82
C GLY A 21 0.67 -4.69 9.37
N GLN A 22 0.65 -4.84 10.69
CA GLN A 22 1.00 -6.10 11.35
C GLN A 22 -0.26 -6.89 11.68
N ASP A 23 -0.24 -8.18 11.42
CA ASP A 23 -1.24 -9.11 11.93
C ASP A 23 -0.94 -9.51 13.39
N ARG A 24 -1.90 -10.14 14.09
CA ARG A 24 -1.73 -10.58 15.49
C ARG A 24 -0.61 -11.60 15.66
N ASN A 25 -0.26 -12.31 14.60
CA ASN A 25 0.87 -13.24 14.55
C ASN A 25 2.22 -12.54 14.32
N GLY A 26 2.28 -11.21 14.28
CA GLY A 26 3.51 -10.44 14.01
C GLY A 26 3.93 -10.44 12.53
N HIS A 27 3.08 -10.94 11.63
CA HIS A 27 3.38 -10.92 10.20
C HIS A 27 3.17 -9.51 9.65
N SER A 28 4.23 -8.93 9.08
CA SER A 28 4.19 -7.64 8.41
C SER A 28 3.60 -7.81 7.01
N SER A 29 2.52 -7.10 6.76
CA SER A 29 1.92 -6.95 5.43
C SER A 29 2.12 -5.50 4.97
N TYR A 30 2.35 -5.33 3.69
CA TYR A 30 2.53 -4.03 3.06
C TYR A 30 1.41 -3.79 2.07
N ILE A 31 0.99 -2.55 1.93
CA ILE A 31 -0.03 -2.15 0.96
C ILE A 31 0.50 -0.96 0.19
N ALA A 32 0.30 -0.95 -1.13
CA ALA A 32 0.50 0.23 -1.95
C ALA A 32 -0.88 0.65 -2.49
N ALA A 33 -1.23 1.92 -2.35
CA ALA A 33 -2.50 2.47 -2.81
C ALA A 33 -2.30 3.84 -3.45
N CYS A 34 -2.92 4.05 -4.61
CA CYS A 34 -2.92 5.35 -5.27
C CYS A 34 -3.92 6.26 -4.55
N GLY A 35 -3.44 7.41 -4.07
CA GLY A 35 -4.26 8.41 -3.38
C GLY A 35 -4.99 9.36 -4.32
N THR A 36 -4.83 9.22 -5.64
CA THR A 36 -5.60 9.99 -6.62
C THR A 36 -7.05 9.54 -6.58
N GLU A 37 -7.97 10.49 -6.41
CA GLU A 37 -9.41 10.25 -6.50
C GLU A 37 -9.75 9.58 -7.85
N ASP A 38 -10.69 8.65 -7.86
CA ASP A 38 -11.13 7.88 -9.04
C ASP A 38 -10.14 6.83 -9.60
N CYS A 39 -8.87 6.80 -9.18
CA CYS A 39 -7.92 5.77 -9.64
C CYS A 39 -8.26 4.38 -9.08
N GLY A 40 -8.57 4.29 -7.79
CA GLY A 40 -8.97 3.06 -7.12
C GLY A 40 -7.90 1.96 -7.00
N TRP A 41 -6.69 2.19 -7.54
CA TRP A 41 -5.63 1.19 -7.50
C TRP A 41 -5.11 0.96 -6.07
N SER A 42 -5.16 -0.28 -5.61
CA SER A 42 -4.54 -0.72 -4.36
C SER A 42 -4.13 -2.19 -4.45
N SER A 43 -3.03 -2.56 -3.80
CA SER A 43 -2.55 -3.94 -3.76
C SER A 43 -1.74 -4.22 -2.50
N SER A 44 -1.92 -5.41 -1.93
CA SER A 44 -1.18 -5.89 -0.77
C SER A 44 -0.01 -6.81 -1.16
N TYR A 45 1.06 -6.78 -0.35
CA TYR A 45 2.32 -7.47 -0.57
C TYR A 45 2.88 -7.99 0.77
N ASP A 46 3.63 -9.09 0.73
CA ASP A 46 4.29 -9.65 1.91
C ASP A 46 5.61 -8.94 2.26
N THR A 47 6.17 -8.17 1.33
CA THR A 47 7.45 -7.46 1.56
C THR A 47 7.38 -5.99 1.18
N TYR A 48 8.12 -5.16 1.92
CA TYR A 48 8.25 -3.73 1.65
C TYR A 48 8.79 -3.46 0.24
N ALA A 49 9.79 -4.24 -0.19
CA ALA A 49 10.40 -4.10 -1.50
C ALA A 49 9.40 -4.30 -2.63
N ALA A 50 8.54 -5.33 -2.55
CA ALA A 50 7.51 -5.58 -3.56
C ALA A 50 6.48 -4.43 -3.62
N ALA A 51 6.04 -3.93 -2.46
CA ALA A 51 5.12 -2.78 -2.39
C ALA A 51 5.74 -1.52 -3.00
N MET A 52 7.02 -1.26 -2.73
CA MET A 52 7.74 -0.12 -3.29
C MET A 52 7.94 -0.23 -4.80
N VAL A 53 8.29 -1.40 -5.32
CA VAL A 53 8.41 -1.61 -6.78
C VAL A 53 7.08 -1.34 -7.49
N ALA A 54 5.98 -1.84 -6.93
CA ALA A 54 4.65 -1.57 -7.47
C ALA A 54 4.27 -0.09 -7.38
N ALA A 55 4.58 0.58 -6.28
CA ALA A 55 4.31 2.00 -6.11
C ALA A 55 5.12 2.87 -7.08
N GLN A 56 6.41 2.54 -7.29
CA GLN A 56 7.28 3.24 -8.24
C GLN A 56 6.85 3.00 -9.70
N GLY A 57 6.34 1.81 -10.00
CA GLY A 57 5.85 1.44 -11.33
C GLY A 57 4.43 1.91 -11.64
N HIS A 58 3.67 2.38 -10.65
CA HIS A 58 2.29 2.79 -10.85
C HIS A 58 2.21 4.05 -11.72
N ARG A 59 1.62 3.91 -12.90
CA ARG A 59 1.25 5.04 -13.77
C ARG A 59 -0.24 5.30 -13.62
N CYS A 60 -0.57 6.31 -12.82
CA CYS A 60 -1.95 6.70 -12.61
C CYS A 60 -2.58 7.14 -13.96
N PRO A 61 -3.68 6.49 -14.39
CA PRO A 61 -4.39 6.87 -15.62
C PRO A 61 -5.22 8.14 -15.43
N VAL A 62 -5.63 8.42 -14.19
CA VAL A 62 -6.28 9.67 -13.80
C VAL A 62 -5.19 10.74 -13.69
N ARG A 63 -5.21 11.71 -14.61
CA ARG A 63 -4.30 12.86 -14.66
C ARG A 63 -5.07 14.16 -14.54
#